data_AF-A0A0M2K9Z9-F1
#
_entry.id   AF-A0A0M2K9Z9-F1
#
_cell.length_a   1.000
_cell.length_b   1.000
_cell.length_c   1.000
_cell.angle_alpha   90.00
_cell.angle_beta   90.00
_cell.angle_gamma   90.00
#
_symmetry.space_group_name_H-M   'P 1'
#
loop_
_entity.id
_entity.type
_entity.pdbx_description
1 polymer ?
#
loop_
_entity_poly.entity_id
_entity_poly.type
_entity_poly.pdbx_seq_one_letter_code
_entity_poly.pdbx_strand_id
1 'polypeptide(L)'
;MAGGKGKISDELRDKMAPLIPEHKTRHPPGTRRKRVDNRAAMNAIFFVPSTACQWNALNATVICSSGSAHRRFQEWRDAGVFERFWQNGLLACEHPDSIDRSSLSIDGCMTKSPLSGTKKQAAIPRTEGNRA
;
A
#
# COMPACT_ATOMS: atom_id res chain seq x y z
N MET A 1 -3.23 -10.02 -27.03
CA MET A 1 -3.61 -10.39 -25.66
C MET A 1 -3.74 -9.11 -24.84
N ALA A 2 -4.97 -8.67 -24.55
CA ALA A 2 -5.21 -7.41 -23.85
C ALA A 2 -4.80 -7.55 -22.36
N GLY A 3 -3.68 -6.93 -22.00
CA GLY A 3 -3.27 -6.80 -20.60
C GLY A 3 -4.35 -6.07 -19.82
N GLY A 4 -5.00 -6.79 -18.89
CA GLY A 4 -6.00 -6.22 -18.01
C GLY A 4 -5.36 -5.16 -17.12
N LYS A 5 -5.51 -3.89 -17.50
CA LYS A 5 -5.01 -2.73 -16.76
C LYS A 5 -5.56 -2.81 -15.33
N GLY A 6 -4.70 -3.14 -14.36
CA GLY A 6 -5.01 -3.17 -12.93
C GLY A 6 -5.06 -4.54 -12.24
N LYS A 7 -4.67 -5.64 -12.90
CA LYS A 7 -4.47 -6.94 -12.23
C LYS A 7 -2.99 -7.27 -12.10
N ILE A 8 -2.59 -7.80 -10.95
CA ILE A 8 -1.23 -8.29 -10.75
C ILE A 8 -0.98 -9.48 -11.70
N SER A 9 0.23 -9.60 -12.26
CA SER A 9 0.57 -10.78 -13.06
C SER A 9 0.56 -12.04 -12.19
N ASP A 10 0.19 -13.18 -12.78
CA ASP A 10 0.18 -14.44 -12.03
C ASP A 10 1.58 -14.80 -11.53
N GLU A 11 2.64 -14.51 -12.32
CA GLU A 11 4.04 -14.67 -11.88
C GLU A 11 4.39 -13.90 -10.60
N LEU A 12 3.98 -12.62 -10.52
CA LEU A 12 4.29 -11.79 -9.37
C LEU A 12 3.50 -12.26 -8.14
N ARG A 13 2.29 -12.73 -8.37
CA ARG A 13 1.45 -13.34 -7.35
C ARG A 13 2.03 -14.64 -6.84
N ASP A 14 2.59 -15.48 -7.70
CA ASP A 14 3.22 -16.74 -7.31
C ASP A 14 4.46 -16.50 -6.45
N LYS A 15 5.23 -15.44 -6.72
CA LYS A 15 6.34 -15.00 -5.86
C LYS A 15 5.88 -14.53 -4.48
N MET A 16 4.69 -13.93 -4.39
CA MET A 16 4.15 -13.39 -3.14
C MET A 16 3.37 -14.44 -2.32
N ALA A 17 2.75 -15.41 -2.98
CA ALA A 17 1.97 -16.49 -2.37
C ALA A 17 2.67 -17.21 -1.20
N PRO A 18 3.95 -17.64 -1.30
CA PRO A 18 4.63 -18.34 -0.20
C PRO A 18 4.94 -17.44 1.00
N LEU A 19 4.92 -16.11 0.83
CA LEU A 19 5.20 -15.16 1.90
C LEU A 19 3.98 -14.90 2.79
N ILE A 20 2.78 -15.25 2.30
CA ILE A 20 1.51 -15.00 2.99
C ILE A 20 1.37 -16.01 4.13
N PRO A 21 1.13 -15.56 5.37
CA PRO A 21 0.97 -16.46 6.50
C PRO A 21 -0.27 -17.35 6.32
N GLU A 22 -0.13 -18.61 6.71
CA GLU A 22 -1.27 -19.53 6.77
C GLU A 22 -2.35 -19.00 7.72
N HIS A 23 -3.59 -19.01 7.26
CA HIS A 23 -4.70 -18.57 8.08
C HIS A 23 -5.12 -19.67 9.06
N LYS A 24 -4.83 -19.47 10.34
CA LYS A 24 -5.36 -20.31 11.42
C LYS A 24 -6.80 -19.90 11.74
N THR A 25 -7.77 -20.71 11.31
CA THR A 25 -9.19 -20.51 11.67
C THR A 25 -9.41 -20.99 13.11
N ARG A 26 -9.57 -20.08 14.07
CA ARG A 26 -9.80 -20.42 15.49
C ARG A 26 -11.28 -20.31 15.92
N HIS A 27 -12.22 -20.21 14.98
CA HIS A 27 -13.62 -19.91 15.30
C HIS A 27 -14.53 -21.13 15.17
N PRO A 28 -15.55 -21.26 16.05
CA PRO A 28 -16.54 -22.34 15.97
C PRO A 28 -17.29 -22.39 14.64
N PRO A 29 -17.69 -23.58 14.15
CA PRO A 29 -18.49 -23.71 12.93
C PRO A 29 -19.80 -22.93 13.02
N GLY A 30 -20.13 -22.16 11.97
CA GLY A 30 -21.45 -21.53 11.82
C GLY A 30 -21.52 -20.03 12.12
N THR A 31 -20.46 -19.41 12.65
CA THR A 31 -20.53 -18.00 13.10
C THR A 31 -19.56 -17.07 12.35
N ARG A 32 -19.58 -17.03 10.99
CA ARG A 32 -19.20 -15.83 10.21
C ARG A 32 -19.30 -15.97 8.69
N ARG A 33 -19.29 -14.80 8.01
CA ARG A 33 -18.99 -14.65 6.57
C ARG A 33 -17.62 -15.27 6.24
N LYS A 34 -17.57 -16.02 5.14
CA LYS A 34 -16.33 -16.62 4.60
C LYS A 34 -15.26 -15.55 4.39
N ARG A 35 -14.02 -15.93 4.69
CA ARG A 35 -12.84 -15.10 4.49
C ARG A 35 -12.66 -14.84 2.99
N VAL A 36 -12.39 -13.59 2.60
CA VAL A 36 -12.10 -13.22 1.20
C VAL A 36 -10.88 -14.01 0.70
N ASP A 37 -10.94 -14.48 -0.54
CA ASP A 37 -9.82 -15.19 -1.17
C ASP A 37 -8.54 -14.32 -1.23
N ASN A 38 -7.38 -14.96 -1.10
CA ASN A 38 -6.10 -14.26 -1.11
C ASN A 38 -5.81 -13.62 -2.48
N ARG A 39 -6.33 -14.17 -3.60
CA ARG A 39 -6.22 -13.52 -4.93
C ARG A 39 -6.95 -12.20 -4.96
N ALA A 40 -8.20 -12.21 -4.52
CA ALA A 40 -9.06 -11.04 -4.52
C ALA A 40 -8.48 -9.96 -3.61
N ALA A 41 -8.03 -10.34 -2.42
CA ALA A 41 -7.36 -9.42 -1.50
C ALA A 41 -6.08 -8.81 -2.10
N MET A 42 -5.22 -9.63 -2.71
CA MET A 42 -3.98 -9.14 -3.33
C MET A 42 -4.27 -8.16 -4.47
N ASN A 43 -5.16 -8.52 -5.39
CA ASN A 43 -5.58 -7.64 -6.49
C ASN A 43 -6.13 -6.31 -5.97
N ALA A 44 -6.98 -6.34 -4.94
CA ALA A 44 -7.52 -5.14 -4.34
C ALA A 44 -6.45 -4.25 -3.69
N ILE A 45 -5.49 -4.85 -2.98
CA ILE A 45 -4.40 -4.14 -2.31
C ILE A 45 -3.51 -3.41 -3.32
N PHE A 46 -3.19 -4.04 -4.45
CA PHE A 46 -2.37 -3.40 -5.51
C PHE A 46 -3.18 -2.45 -6.40
N PHE A 47 -4.48 -2.67 -6.56
CA PHE A 47 -5.35 -1.79 -7.34
C PHE A 47 -5.41 -0.36 -6.78
N VAL A 48 -5.56 -0.21 -5.46
CA VAL A 48 -5.69 1.08 -4.78
C VAL A 48 -4.51 2.03 -5.07
N PRO A 49 -3.23 1.65 -4.83
CA PRO A 49 -2.09 2.51 -5.16
C PRO A 49 -1.87 2.66 -6.67
N SER A 50 -2.13 1.62 -7.49
CA SER A 50 -1.98 1.73 -8.95
C SER A 50 -2.96 2.72 -9.59
N THR A 51 -4.11 2.94 -8.98
CA THR A 51 -5.13 3.89 -9.46
C THR A 51 -5.18 5.18 -8.66
N ALA A 52 -4.37 5.29 -7.60
CA ALA A 52 -4.43 6.36 -6.61
C ALA A 52 -5.86 6.62 -6.06
N CYS A 53 -6.73 5.61 -6.09
CA CYS A 53 -8.10 5.77 -5.62
C CYS A 53 -8.18 5.71 -4.10
N GLN A 54 -9.20 6.31 -3.51
CA GLN A 54 -9.47 6.13 -2.08
C GLN A 54 -9.85 4.67 -1.79
N TRP A 55 -9.50 4.17 -0.60
CA TRP A 55 -9.87 2.81 -0.18
C TRP A 55 -11.37 2.52 -0.33
N ASN A 56 -12.24 3.47 0.00
CA ASN A 56 -13.69 3.28 -0.13
C ASN A 56 -14.18 3.24 -1.58
N ALA A 57 -13.44 3.84 -2.52
CA ALA A 57 -13.75 3.72 -3.95
C ALA A 57 -13.58 2.27 -4.46
N LEU A 58 -12.80 1.44 -3.76
CA LEU A 58 -12.70 0.01 -4.06
C LEU A 58 -14.06 -0.70 -3.96
N ASN A 59 -15.01 -0.21 -3.15
CA ASN A 59 -16.34 -0.81 -3.03
C ASN A 59 -17.17 -0.71 -4.32
N ALA A 60 -16.82 0.20 -5.24
CA ALA A 60 -17.43 0.25 -6.56
C ALA A 60 -16.88 -0.84 -7.51
N THR A 61 -15.83 -1.57 -7.10
CA THR A 61 -15.23 -2.66 -7.88
C THR A 61 -15.82 -4.02 -7.47
N VAL A 62 -15.74 -4.99 -8.39
CA VAL A 62 -16.15 -6.39 -8.16
C VAL A 62 -15.07 -7.23 -7.47
N ILE A 63 -13.95 -6.64 -7.03
CA ILE A 63 -12.80 -7.38 -6.51
C ILE A 63 -13.07 -7.86 -5.07
N CYS A 64 -13.19 -6.92 -4.13
CA CYS A 64 -13.63 -7.17 -2.76
C CYS A 64 -13.94 -5.84 -2.05
N SER A 65 -14.64 -5.91 -0.91
CA SER A 65 -14.93 -4.74 -0.07
C SER A 65 -13.65 -4.07 0.46
N SER A 66 -13.66 -2.74 0.59
CA SER A 66 -12.58 -1.93 1.17
C SER A 66 -12.13 -2.43 2.54
N GLY A 67 -13.07 -2.72 3.44
CA GLY A 67 -12.74 -3.22 4.78
C GLY A 67 -12.03 -4.58 4.78
N SER A 68 -12.39 -5.47 3.85
CA SER A 68 -11.71 -6.77 3.71
C SER A 68 -10.31 -6.64 3.14
N ALA A 69 -10.12 -5.78 2.13
CA ALA A 69 -8.82 -5.49 1.55
C ALA A 69 -7.89 -4.84 2.59
N HIS A 70 -8.38 -3.82 3.30
CA HIS A 70 -7.60 -3.11 4.30
C HIS A 70 -7.22 -4.03 5.47
N ARG A 71 -8.13 -4.86 5.97
CA ARG A 71 -7.79 -5.84 7.01
C ARG A 71 -6.68 -6.80 6.55
N ARG A 72 -6.70 -7.23 5.29
CA ARG A 72 -5.64 -8.08 4.72
C ARG A 72 -4.32 -7.36 4.58
N PHE A 73 -4.36 -6.11 4.14
CA PHE A 73 -3.18 -5.28 4.09
C PHE A 73 -2.52 -5.17 5.47
N GLN A 74 -3.28 -4.91 6.52
CA GLN A 74 -2.76 -4.85 7.90
C GLN A 74 -2.18 -6.20 8.34
N GLU A 75 -2.92 -7.30 8.19
CA GLU A 75 -2.46 -8.65 8.53
C GLU A 75 -1.14 -9.01 7.82
N TRP A 76 -1.01 -8.67 6.53
CA TRP A 76 0.18 -8.96 5.74
C TRP A 76 1.35 -8.02 6.03
N ARG A 77 1.06 -6.75 6.33
CA ARG A 77 2.07 -5.79 6.77
C ARG A 77 2.66 -6.22 8.10
N ASP A 78 1.82 -6.55 9.07
CA ASP A 78 2.26 -6.95 10.40
C ASP A 78 3.00 -8.31 10.36
N ALA A 79 2.65 -9.18 9.42
CA ALA A 79 3.38 -10.41 9.16
C ALA A 79 4.67 -10.21 8.35
N GLY A 80 5.00 -9.00 7.89
CA GLY A 80 6.21 -8.69 7.10
C GLY A 80 6.19 -9.19 5.65
N VAL A 81 5.00 -9.46 5.08
CA VAL A 81 4.87 -9.99 3.71
C VAL A 81 5.46 -9.03 2.67
N PHE A 82 5.11 -7.75 2.77
CA PHE A 82 5.57 -6.73 1.82
C PHE A 82 7.07 -6.46 1.94
N GLU A 83 7.61 -6.48 3.16
CA GLU A 83 9.04 -6.29 3.41
C GLU A 83 9.86 -7.42 2.80
N ARG A 84 9.50 -8.68 3.08
CA ARG A 84 10.17 -9.85 2.47
C ARG A 84 10.05 -9.86 0.96
N PHE A 85 8.88 -9.48 0.44
CA PHE A 85 8.66 -9.38 -0.99
C PHE A 85 9.56 -8.33 -1.64
N TRP A 86 9.72 -7.17 -1.00
CA TRP A 86 10.62 -6.11 -1.44
C TRP A 86 12.09 -6.56 -1.41
N GLN A 87 12.53 -7.21 -0.32
CA GLN A 87 13.88 -7.78 -0.21
C GLN A 87 14.16 -8.81 -1.31
N ASN A 88 13.21 -9.71 -1.58
CA ASN A 88 13.33 -10.67 -2.68
C ASN A 88 13.42 -9.98 -4.05
N GLY A 89 12.71 -8.86 -4.22
CA GLY A 89 12.83 -8.01 -5.41
C GLY A 89 14.23 -7.41 -5.57
N LEU A 90 14.80 -6.88 -4.48
CA LEU A 90 16.16 -6.35 -4.48
C LEU A 90 17.19 -7.41 -4.87
N LEU A 91 17.12 -8.60 -4.26
CA LEU A 91 18.02 -9.71 -4.57
C LEU A 91 17.87 -10.17 -6.03
N ALA A 92 16.66 -10.19 -6.58
CA ALA A 92 16.46 -10.49 -8.00
C ALA A 92 17.11 -9.43 -8.91
N CYS A 93 17.15 -8.17 -8.46
CA CYS A 93 17.80 -7.06 -9.14
C CYS A 93 19.34 -7.03 -8.96
N GLU A 94 19.92 -7.82 -8.05
CA GLU A 94 21.37 -7.95 -7.92
C GLU A 94 21.99 -8.73 -9.09
N HIS A 95 21.19 -9.48 -9.84
CA HIS A 95 21.67 -10.18 -11.04
C HIS A 95 22.28 -9.17 -12.03
N PRO A 96 23.49 -9.42 -12.57
CA PRO A 96 24.22 -8.46 -13.41
C PRO A 96 23.40 -7.91 -14.59
N ASP A 97 22.55 -8.76 -15.16
CA ASP A 97 21.75 -8.43 -16.35
C ASP A 97 20.33 -7.90 -16.05
N SER A 98 19.96 -7.73 -14.78
CA SER A 98 18.58 -7.40 -14.40
C SER A 98 18.25 -5.89 -14.43
N ILE A 99 19.26 -5.03 -14.24
CA ILE A 99 19.14 -3.57 -14.26
C ILE A 99 20.39 -3.00 -14.91
N ASP A 100 20.22 -2.15 -15.92
CA ASP A 100 21.30 -1.33 -16.45
C ASP A 100 21.76 -0.32 -15.39
N ARG A 101 23.01 -0.48 -14.94
CA ARG A 101 23.65 0.36 -13.91
C ARG A 101 24.59 1.40 -14.51
N SER A 102 24.62 1.56 -15.83
CA SER A 102 25.44 2.56 -16.51
C SER A 102 25.10 3.99 -16.09
N SER A 103 23.87 4.21 -15.60
CA SER A 103 23.38 5.50 -15.09
C SER A 103 22.43 5.29 -13.91
N LEU A 104 22.56 6.11 -12.87
CA LEU A 104 21.68 6.13 -11.71
C LEU A 104 21.29 7.57 -11.39
N SER A 105 20.00 7.85 -11.29
CA SER A 105 19.47 9.12 -10.79
C SER A 105 18.84 8.89 -9.42
N ILE A 106 19.14 9.77 -8.47
CA ILE A 106 18.59 9.72 -7.10
C ILE A 106 17.63 10.91 -6.96
N ASP A 107 16.36 10.63 -6.70
CA ASP A 107 15.40 11.65 -6.29
C ASP A 107 15.57 11.92 -4.79
N GLY A 108 15.64 13.20 -4.43
CA GLY A 108 15.86 13.65 -3.06
C GLY A 108 14.99 14.85 -2.74
N CYS A 109 14.25 14.79 -1.64
CA CYS A 109 13.52 15.94 -1.13
C CYS A 109 14.37 16.66 -0.07
N MET A 110 14.83 17.89 -0.36
CA MET A 110 15.40 18.75 0.67
C MET A 110 14.27 19.36 1.50
N THR A 111 14.05 18.84 2.71
CA THR A 111 13.19 19.52 3.68
C THR A 111 13.92 20.77 4.20
N LYS A 112 13.20 21.88 4.41
CA LYS A 112 13.82 23.05 5.05
C LYS A 112 14.38 22.64 6.42
N SER A 113 15.58 23.13 6.75
CA SER A 113 16.13 23.03 8.10
C SER A 113 15.05 23.48 9.10
N PRO A 114 14.74 22.69 10.16
CA PRO A 114 13.83 23.13 11.20
C PRO A 114 14.37 24.48 11.69
N LEU A 115 13.59 25.54 11.47
CA LEU A 115 14.02 26.92 11.68
C LEU A 115 14.70 27.03 13.05
N SER A 116 16.03 27.15 13.06
CA SER A 116 16.79 27.48 14.26
C SER A 116 16.52 28.96 14.55
N GLY A 117 15.36 29.23 15.14
CA GLY A 117 14.90 30.56 15.44
C GLY A 117 13.49 30.51 16.01
N THR A 118 13.36 30.84 17.29
CA THR A 118 12.09 31.23 17.89
C THR A 118 11.59 32.49 17.20
N LYS A 119 10.85 32.35 16.09
CA LYS A 119 9.98 33.43 15.64
C LYS A 119 8.91 33.60 16.71
N LYS A 120 9.03 34.66 17.53
CA LYS A 120 7.89 35.18 18.29
C LYS A 120 6.81 35.45 17.25
N GLN A 121 5.79 34.60 17.19
CA GLN A 121 4.56 34.95 16.50
C GLN A 121 4.02 36.17 17.25
N ALA A 122 4.15 37.36 16.65
CA ALA A 122 3.40 38.50 17.13
C ALA A 122 1.92 38.12 17.01
N ALA A 123 1.16 38.31 18.09
CA ALA A 123 -0.27 38.05 18.08
C ALA A 123 -0.90 38.88 16.96
N ILE A 124 -1.53 38.20 16.00
CA ILE A 124 -2.29 38.87 14.96
C ILE A 124 -3.50 39.48 15.67
N PRO A 125 -3.67 40.81 15.68
CA PRO A 125 -4.85 41.42 16.29
C PRO A 125 -6.09 40.89 15.60
N ARG A 126 -7.06 40.41 16.39
CA ARG A 126 -8.35 39.98 15.87
C ARG A 126 -9.02 41.17 15.21
N THR A 127 -9.30 41.05 13.92
CA THR A 127 -10.23 41.95 13.23
C THR A 127 -11.57 41.90 13.96
N GLU A 128 -12.00 43.03 14.50
CA GLU A 128 -13.30 43.15 15.14
C GLU A 128 -14.40 42.84 14.11
N GLY A 129 -15.37 42.02 14.51
CA GLY A 129 -16.47 41.63 13.63
C GLY A 129 -17.31 42.84 13.27
N ASN A 130 -17.60 42.98 11.97
CA ASN A 130 -18.47 44.03 11.45
C ASN A 130 -19.84 43.96 12.15
N ARG A 131 -20.21 45.03 12.90
CA ARG A 131 -21.55 45.15 13.46
C ARG A 131 -22.47 45.66 12.35
N ALA A 132 -23.46 44.83 11.99
CA ALA A 132 -24.59 45.23 11.17
C ALA A 132 -25.48 46.24 11.91
#